data_AF-A0A7S2DPC9-F1
#
_entry.id   AF-A0A7S2DPC9-F1
#
_cell.length_a   1.000
_cell.length_b   1.000
_cell.length_c   1.000
_cell.angle_alpha   90.00
_cell.angle_beta   90.00
_cell.angle_gamma   90.00
#
_symmetry.space_group_name_H-M   'P 1'
#
loop_
_entity.id
_entity.type
_entity.pdbx_description
1 polymer ?
#
loop_
_entity_poly.entity_id
_entity_poly.type
_entity_poly.pdbx_seq_one_letter_code
_entity_poly.pdbx_strand_id
1 'polypeptide(L)'
;DEPAFQPAATSSAALAGGQYAASAKKKGKAKKKKGGGSKDAEEDGDVPEQAASAGAGRSLPPTPAWVGQVQASLAGSVLQELLRQDAWTLLGEDVADARLAELDTRLTWSSPLGLHLPLEWKDFVGLEVDGGPRRTSKRGMPQWVLRLQKNVPWLLAHYVTILFFLTLLHALSGFGMLLWVAAMQAGLLVAPPKLPQLQSPMRVLAMQAAHLLVWLLFIRSLWQMHLLVKLLLVSIAGTHAYVVAGLRES
;
A
#
# COMPACT_ATOMS: atom_id res chain seq x y z
N ASP A 1 15.90 0.99 -50.47
CA ASP A 1 15.83 -0.24 -49.66
C ASP A 1 15.11 0.05 -48.35
N GLU A 2 13.78 0.00 -48.42
CA GLU A 2 12.87 0.15 -47.28
C GLU A 2 12.21 -1.21 -47.07
N PRO A 3 12.34 -1.86 -45.89
CA PRO A 3 11.55 -3.05 -45.62
C PRO A 3 10.18 -2.68 -45.05
N ALA A 4 9.14 -3.08 -45.78
CA ALA A 4 7.76 -3.05 -45.36
C ALA A 4 7.50 -3.95 -44.14
N PHE A 5 6.86 -3.39 -43.11
CA PHE A 5 6.41 -4.12 -41.93
C PHE A 5 4.94 -4.54 -42.11
N GLN A 6 4.69 -5.84 -42.17
CA GLN A 6 3.35 -6.44 -42.17
C GLN A 6 2.90 -6.73 -40.72
N PRO A 7 1.65 -6.43 -40.33
CA PRO A 7 1.12 -6.83 -39.03
C PRO A 7 0.63 -8.29 -39.06
N ALA A 8 1.10 -9.10 -38.10
CA ALA A 8 0.60 -10.46 -37.90
C ALA A 8 -0.75 -10.45 -37.17
N ALA A 9 -1.68 -11.24 -37.70
CA ALA A 9 -3.05 -11.40 -37.27
C ALA A 9 -3.19 -12.07 -35.89
N THR A 10 -4.28 -11.70 -35.23
CA THR A 10 -4.89 -12.35 -34.07
C THR A 10 -5.35 -13.78 -34.39
N SER A 11 -5.16 -14.69 -33.45
CA SER A 11 -5.96 -15.93 -33.39
C SER A 11 -6.35 -16.24 -31.95
N SER A 12 -7.65 -16.09 -31.70
CA SER A 12 -8.39 -16.68 -30.59
C SER A 12 -8.40 -18.21 -30.69
N ALA A 13 -8.20 -18.90 -29.56
CA ALA A 13 -8.66 -20.28 -29.42
C ALA A 13 -9.31 -20.45 -28.04
N ALA A 14 -10.63 -20.59 -28.07
CA ALA A 14 -11.47 -20.98 -26.97
C ALA A 14 -11.21 -22.45 -26.58
N LEU A 15 -11.22 -22.73 -25.27
CA LEU A 15 -11.47 -24.09 -24.77
C LEU A 15 -12.69 -24.07 -23.87
N ALA A 16 -13.69 -24.80 -24.33
CA ALA A 16 -14.96 -25.06 -23.70
C ALA A 16 -14.87 -26.25 -22.73
N GLY A 17 -15.78 -26.26 -21.76
CA GLY A 17 -16.51 -27.48 -21.38
C GLY A 17 -15.97 -28.27 -20.20
N GLY A 18 -16.71 -28.22 -19.09
CA GLY A 18 -16.51 -29.12 -17.95
C GLY A 18 -17.53 -28.93 -16.82
N GLN A 19 -18.82 -29.07 -17.12
CA GLN A 19 -19.88 -29.26 -16.11
C GLN A 19 -20.07 -30.75 -15.83
N TYR A 20 -19.91 -31.18 -14.58
CA TYR A 20 -20.57 -32.34 -13.90
C TYR A 20 -20.16 -32.25 -12.42
N ALA A 21 -20.92 -32.63 -11.39
CA ALA A 21 -22.32 -32.94 -11.18
C ALA A 21 -22.52 -32.89 -9.65
N ALA A 22 -23.74 -32.58 -9.21
CA ALA A 22 -24.17 -32.62 -7.82
C ALA A 22 -24.11 -34.05 -7.23
N SER A 23 -23.87 -34.16 -5.91
CA SER A 23 -24.19 -35.37 -5.14
C SER A 23 -24.52 -35.06 -3.68
N ALA A 24 -25.84 -35.02 -3.45
CA ALA A 24 -26.62 -35.59 -2.36
C ALA A 24 -26.05 -35.74 -0.92
N LYS A 25 -26.84 -35.17 0.01
CA LYS A 25 -27.40 -35.77 1.24
C LYS A 25 -26.46 -36.56 2.16
N LYS A 26 -26.18 -35.99 3.34
CA LYS A 26 -26.25 -36.77 4.59
C LYS A 26 -27.05 -36.05 5.67
N LYS A 27 -28.22 -36.63 5.91
CA LYS A 27 -29.25 -36.29 6.89
C LYS A 27 -28.82 -36.92 8.22
N GLY A 28 -28.45 -36.11 9.22
CA GLY A 28 -28.13 -36.56 10.58
C GLY A 28 -29.17 -36.03 11.57
N LYS A 29 -30.03 -36.92 12.07
CA LYS A 29 -31.08 -36.63 13.06
C LYS A 29 -30.53 -36.46 14.48
N ALA A 30 -31.16 -35.53 15.20
CA ALA A 30 -31.59 -35.58 16.61
C ALA A 30 -30.57 -35.81 17.75
N LYS A 31 -30.51 -34.83 18.67
CA LYS A 31 -30.86 -35.10 20.08
C LYS A 31 -31.49 -33.88 20.75
N LYS A 32 -32.78 -34.03 21.01
CA LYS A 32 -33.64 -33.21 21.87
C LYS A 32 -33.24 -33.47 23.32
N LYS A 33 -32.84 -32.45 24.10
CA LYS A 33 -32.92 -32.49 25.56
C LYS A 33 -33.84 -31.36 26.01
N LYS A 34 -35.00 -31.80 26.50
CA LYS A 34 -36.09 -31.03 27.10
C LYS A 34 -35.90 -31.12 28.62
N GLY A 35 -36.15 -30.02 29.31
CA GLY A 35 -36.21 -29.92 30.77
C GLY A 35 -35.74 -28.52 31.16
N GLY A 36 -36.50 -27.68 31.84
CA GLY A 36 -37.75 -27.83 32.58
C GLY A 36 -37.72 -26.67 33.58
N GLY A 37 -38.76 -25.83 33.58
CA GLY A 37 -38.74 -24.54 34.28
C GLY A 37 -39.01 -24.63 35.79
N SER A 38 -38.73 -23.51 36.47
CA SER A 38 -39.42 -22.95 37.64
C SER A 38 -38.93 -21.50 37.77
N LYS A 39 -39.77 -20.49 37.49
CA LYS A 39 -40.63 -19.72 38.44
C LYS A 39 -39.87 -19.04 39.58
N ASP A 40 -39.84 -17.70 39.45
CA ASP A 40 -40.07 -16.65 40.44
C ASP A 40 -39.50 -16.84 41.86
N ALA A 41 -38.51 -16.01 42.22
CA ALA A 41 -38.57 -15.10 43.37
C ALA A 41 -37.22 -14.37 43.57
N GLU A 42 -37.34 -13.10 43.96
CA GLU A 42 -36.36 -12.29 44.69
C GLU A 42 -35.24 -11.60 43.88
N GLU A 43 -35.65 -10.41 43.43
CA GLU A 43 -34.95 -9.14 43.51
C GLU A 43 -34.01 -9.05 44.72
N ASP A 44 -32.72 -9.31 44.50
CA ASP A 44 -31.65 -8.69 45.29
C ASP A 44 -30.41 -8.51 44.40
N GLY A 45 -29.70 -7.42 44.63
CA GLY A 45 -28.78 -6.81 43.70
C GLY A 45 -27.58 -7.69 43.35
N ASP A 46 -27.27 -7.76 42.06
CA ASP A 46 -25.89 -7.86 41.61
C ASP A 46 -25.75 -7.23 40.23
N VAL A 47 -25.02 -6.12 40.20
CA VAL A 47 -24.55 -5.45 39.00
C VAL A 47 -23.78 -6.47 38.18
N PRO A 48 -24.08 -6.70 36.88
CA PRO A 48 -23.15 -7.43 36.04
C PRO A 48 -21.89 -6.58 35.88
N GLU A 49 -20.91 -6.89 36.72
CA GLU A 49 -19.53 -6.46 36.64
C GLU A 49 -19.09 -6.62 35.19
N GLN A 50 -18.82 -5.48 34.55
CA GLN A 50 -18.18 -5.41 33.25
C GLN A 50 -16.96 -6.33 33.29
N ALA A 51 -17.02 -7.43 32.53
CA ALA A 51 -15.84 -8.21 32.18
C ALA A 51 -14.96 -7.33 31.27
N ALA A 52 -14.26 -6.39 31.90
CA ALA A 52 -13.08 -5.76 31.39
C ALA A 52 -11.98 -6.82 31.32
N SER A 53 -12.03 -7.68 30.30
CA SER A 53 -10.82 -8.35 29.86
C SER A 53 -9.99 -7.31 29.11
N ALA A 54 -9.29 -6.49 29.89
CA ALA A 54 -8.09 -5.76 29.52
C ALA A 54 -7.00 -6.79 29.16
N GLY A 55 -7.19 -7.50 28.05
CA GLY A 55 -6.10 -8.11 27.32
C GLY A 55 -5.52 -7.03 26.44
N ALA A 56 -4.72 -6.13 27.03
CA ALA A 56 -3.77 -5.35 26.25
C ALA A 56 -2.88 -6.36 25.54
N GLY A 57 -3.26 -6.70 24.31
CA GLY A 57 -2.52 -7.61 23.47
C GLY A 57 -1.12 -7.05 23.37
N ARG A 58 -0.16 -7.71 24.03
CA ARG A 58 1.25 -7.53 23.73
C ARG A 58 1.36 -7.69 22.22
N SER A 59 1.52 -6.59 21.51
CA SER A 59 1.86 -6.61 20.10
C SER A 59 3.15 -7.41 20.04
N LEU A 60 3.07 -8.62 19.48
CA LEU A 60 4.26 -9.39 19.17
C LEU A 60 5.17 -8.46 18.36
N PRO A 61 6.47 -8.34 18.71
CA PRO A 61 7.39 -7.55 17.92
C PRO A 61 7.29 -8.03 16.46
N PRO A 62 7.32 -7.10 15.49
CA PRO A 62 7.27 -7.47 14.08
C PRO A 62 8.35 -8.52 13.84
N THR A 63 7.97 -9.64 13.22
CA THR A 63 8.92 -10.71 12.94
C THR A 63 10.02 -10.14 12.04
N PRO A 64 11.29 -10.53 12.20
CA PRO A 64 12.37 -10.06 11.32
C PRO A 64 12.05 -10.21 9.83
N ALA A 65 11.26 -11.23 9.47
CA ALA A 65 10.73 -11.44 8.13
C ALA A 65 9.85 -10.29 7.62
N TRP A 66 8.97 -9.74 8.46
CA TRP A 66 8.12 -8.61 8.08
C TRP A 66 8.93 -7.34 7.85
N VAL A 67 9.91 -7.05 8.71
CA VAL A 67 10.82 -5.91 8.53
C VAL A 67 11.59 -6.05 7.21
N GLY A 68 12.07 -7.25 6.89
CA GLY A 68 12.71 -7.54 5.62
C GLY A 68 11.80 -7.27 4.41
N GLN A 69 10.51 -7.61 4.50
CA GLN A 69 9.54 -7.32 3.43
C GLN A 69 9.27 -5.83 3.25
N VAL A 70 9.16 -5.08 4.36
CA VAL A 70 9.01 -3.61 4.31
C VAL A 70 10.27 -2.96 3.74
N GLN A 71 11.44 -3.44 4.13
CA GLN A 71 12.70 -2.96 3.56
C GLN A 71 12.79 -3.29 2.07
N ALA A 72 12.31 -4.47 1.65
CA ALA A 72 12.26 -4.87 0.24
C ALA A 72 11.29 -4.00 -0.58
N SER A 73 10.16 -3.55 -0.02
CA SER A 73 9.24 -2.64 -0.74
C SER A 73 9.76 -1.21 -0.82
N LEU A 74 10.70 -0.83 0.04
CA LEU A 74 11.45 0.43 -0.05
C LEU A 74 12.75 0.30 -0.85
N ALA A 75 13.18 -0.93 -1.13
CA ALA A 75 14.43 -1.19 -1.84
C ALA A 75 14.33 -0.65 -3.27
N GLY A 76 15.36 0.09 -3.69
CA GLY A 76 15.35 0.73 -5.00
C GLY A 76 14.37 1.91 -5.10
N SER A 77 13.94 2.48 -3.97
CA SER A 77 13.27 3.79 -3.96
C SER A 77 14.28 4.93 -4.12
N VAL A 78 13.84 6.05 -4.69
CA VAL A 78 14.69 7.26 -4.82
C VAL A 78 15.12 7.74 -3.44
N LEU A 79 14.25 7.63 -2.44
CA LEU A 79 14.56 7.96 -1.05
C LEU A 79 15.79 7.20 -0.53
N GLN A 80 15.89 5.90 -0.77
CA GLN A 80 17.02 5.10 -0.30
C GLN A 80 18.34 5.59 -0.90
N GLU A 81 18.32 6.06 -2.15
CA GLU A 81 19.50 6.59 -2.81
C GLU A 81 19.90 7.95 -2.26
N LEU A 82 18.94 8.82 -1.95
CA LEU A 82 19.20 10.12 -1.32
C LEU A 82 19.87 9.99 0.06
N LEU A 83 19.68 8.87 0.74
CA LEU A 83 20.33 8.62 2.03
C LEU A 83 21.80 8.23 1.89
N ARG A 84 22.28 7.95 0.68
CA ARG A 84 23.69 7.66 0.44
C ARG A 84 24.50 8.97 0.34
N GLN A 85 25.75 8.95 0.80
CA GLN A 85 26.61 10.13 0.78
C GLN A 85 27.00 10.57 -0.63
N ASP A 86 27.13 9.61 -1.56
CA ASP A 86 27.48 9.85 -2.97
C ASP A 86 26.38 10.60 -3.73
N ALA A 87 25.12 10.50 -3.28
CA ALA A 87 23.98 11.15 -3.92
C ALA A 87 24.06 12.68 -3.95
N TRP A 88 24.88 13.30 -3.10
CA TRP A 88 24.99 14.75 -2.97
C TRP A 88 26.28 15.32 -3.58
N THR A 89 27.05 14.46 -4.26
CA THR A 89 28.28 14.88 -4.93
C THR A 89 27.98 15.51 -6.28
N LEU A 90 28.81 16.48 -6.69
CA LEU A 90 28.69 17.09 -8.01
C LEU A 90 29.11 16.06 -9.07
N LEU A 91 28.18 15.69 -9.95
CA LEU A 91 28.42 14.75 -11.04
C LEU A 91 28.97 15.48 -12.27
N GLY A 92 29.76 14.78 -13.09
CA GLY A 92 30.07 15.24 -14.45
C GLY A 92 28.81 15.27 -15.33
N GLU A 93 28.80 16.09 -16.39
CA GLU A 93 27.60 16.33 -17.20
C GLU A 93 26.98 15.04 -17.77
N ASP A 94 27.78 14.17 -18.39
CA ASP A 94 27.28 12.91 -18.98
C ASP A 94 26.62 11.99 -17.94
N VAL A 95 27.19 11.95 -16.73
CA VAL A 95 26.66 11.13 -15.61
C VAL A 95 25.40 11.77 -15.03
N ALA A 96 25.37 13.10 -14.94
CA ALA A 96 24.20 13.83 -14.47
C ALA A 96 23.02 13.66 -15.42
N ASP A 97 23.23 13.66 -16.73
CA ASP A 97 22.19 13.42 -17.73
C ASP A 97 21.59 12.01 -17.60
N ALA A 98 22.45 10.99 -17.50
CA ALA A 98 22.01 9.61 -17.27
C ALA A 98 21.20 9.49 -15.96
N ARG A 99 21.68 10.15 -14.90
CA ARG A 99 21.01 10.17 -13.59
C ARG A 99 19.67 10.89 -13.63
N LEU A 100 19.57 11.99 -14.37
CA LEU A 100 18.33 12.73 -14.53
C LEU A 100 17.27 11.90 -15.29
N ALA A 101 17.68 11.19 -16.34
CA ALA A 101 16.81 10.27 -17.05
C ALA A 101 16.30 9.13 -16.13
N GLU A 102 17.19 8.58 -15.29
CA GLU A 102 16.80 7.58 -14.30
C GLU A 102 15.77 8.15 -13.29
N LEU A 103 16.02 9.35 -12.76
CA LEU A 103 15.08 10.02 -11.84
C LEU A 103 13.72 10.26 -12.51
N ASP A 104 13.69 10.65 -13.78
CA ASP A 104 12.45 10.85 -14.53
C ASP A 104 11.63 9.56 -14.67
N THR A 105 12.29 8.43 -14.93
CA THR A 105 11.60 7.12 -15.01
C THR A 105 11.05 6.64 -13.66
N ARG A 106 11.62 7.11 -12.54
CA ARG A 106 11.26 6.64 -11.19
C ARG A 106 10.33 7.59 -10.45
N LEU A 107 10.42 8.88 -10.74
CA LEU A 107 9.55 9.93 -10.20
C LEU A 107 8.38 10.21 -11.15
N THR A 108 7.75 9.16 -11.65
CA THR A 108 6.55 9.31 -12.48
C THR A 108 5.42 9.97 -11.69
N TRP A 109 4.49 10.63 -12.39
CA TRP A 109 3.30 11.19 -11.75
C TRP A 109 2.44 10.15 -11.02
N SER A 110 2.54 8.88 -11.41
CA SER A 110 1.88 7.76 -10.72
C SER A 110 2.54 7.39 -9.39
N SER A 111 3.81 7.76 -9.16
CA SER A 111 4.56 7.52 -7.92
C SER A 111 5.44 8.74 -7.60
N PRO A 112 4.85 9.87 -7.17
CA PRO A 112 5.60 11.11 -6.92
C PRO A 112 6.63 10.99 -5.78
N LEU A 113 6.50 9.94 -4.96
CA LEU A 113 7.41 9.59 -3.88
C LEU A 113 8.59 8.71 -4.31
N GLY A 114 8.67 8.32 -5.60
CA GLY A 114 9.76 7.49 -6.10
C GLY A 114 9.79 6.09 -5.51
N LEU A 115 8.63 5.59 -5.09
CA LEU A 115 8.43 4.23 -4.58
C LEU A 115 8.19 3.28 -5.76
N HIS A 116 8.81 2.10 -5.71
CA HIS A 116 8.54 1.06 -6.69
C HIS A 116 7.16 0.45 -6.42
N LEU A 117 6.22 0.71 -7.31
CA LEU A 117 4.87 0.16 -7.21
C LEU A 117 4.87 -1.28 -7.74
N PRO A 118 4.50 -2.30 -6.94
CA PRO A 118 4.49 -3.70 -7.39
C PRO A 118 3.39 -4.02 -8.41
N LEU A 119 2.45 -3.10 -8.61
CA LEU A 119 1.32 -3.20 -9.53
C LEU A 119 1.10 -1.84 -10.19
N GLU A 120 0.62 -1.85 -11.42
CA GLU A 120 0.04 -0.65 -12.00
C GLU A 120 -1.25 -0.26 -11.26
N TRP A 121 -1.63 1.02 -11.33
CA TRP A 121 -2.84 1.51 -10.65
C TRP A 121 -4.12 0.81 -11.13
N LYS A 122 -4.19 0.43 -12.40
CA LYS A 122 -5.34 -0.29 -12.96
C LYS A 122 -5.51 -1.68 -12.32
N ASP A 123 -4.39 -2.37 -12.08
CA ASP A 123 -4.40 -3.70 -11.49
C ASP A 123 -4.65 -3.61 -9.98
N PHE A 124 -4.11 -2.58 -9.33
CA PHE A 124 -4.39 -2.29 -7.91
C PHE A 124 -5.89 -2.04 -7.67
N VAL A 125 -6.54 -1.22 -8.50
CA VAL A 125 -7.98 -0.95 -8.38
C VAL A 125 -8.81 -2.18 -8.79
N GLY A 126 -8.29 -3.02 -9.69
CA GLY A 126 -8.91 -4.26 -10.13
C GLY A 126 -8.74 -5.46 -9.19
N LEU A 127 -8.09 -5.30 -8.03
CA LEU A 127 -7.91 -6.37 -7.07
C LEU A 127 -9.26 -6.93 -6.59
N GLU A 128 -9.42 -8.25 -6.69
CA GLU A 128 -10.65 -8.94 -6.30
C GLU A 128 -10.90 -8.78 -4.79
N VAL A 129 -12.11 -8.34 -4.42
CA VAL A 129 -12.53 -8.18 -3.03
C VAL A 129 -13.36 -9.41 -2.61
N ASP A 130 -12.76 -10.30 -1.83
CA ASP A 130 -13.38 -11.58 -1.40
C ASP A 130 -14.15 -11.48 -0.06
N GLY A 131 -14.16 -10.28 0.56
CA GLY A 131 -14.85 -10.02 1.82
C GLY A 131 -14.12 -10.49 3.07
N GLY A 132 -12.90 -11.02 2.93
CA GLY A 132 -12.07 -11.47 4.05
C GLY A 132 -12.01 -12.99 4.22
N PRO A 133 -11.06 -13.49 5.02
CA PRO A 133 -10.92 -14.92 5.28
C PRO A 133 -12.13 -15.45 6.07
N ARG A 134 -12.62 -16.63 5.67
CA ARG A 134 -13.68 -17.34 6.40
C ARG A 134 -13.24 -17.62 7.83
N ARG A 135 -14.15 -17.48 8.79
CA ARG A 135 -13.92 -17.87 10.19
C ARG A 135 -13.57 -19.36 10.25
N THR A 136 -12.32 -19.68 10.55
CA THR A 136 -11.89 -21.07 10.78
C THR A 136 -11.72 -21.31 12.29
N SER A 137 -12.26 -22.41 12.81
CA SER A 137 -12.13 -22.80 14.23
C SER A 137 -10.79 -23.47 14.58
N LYS A 138 -9.80 -23.42 13.68
CA LYS A 138 -8.53 -24.14 13.84
C LYS A 138 -7.57 -23.39 14.79
N ARG A 139 -6.83 -24.14 15.59
CA ARG A 139 -5.76 -23.67 16.48
C ARG A 139 -4.56 -23.25 15.63
N GLY A 140 -4.12 -22.00 15.77
CA GLY A 140 -3.02 -21.42 14.98
C GLY A 140 -3.16 -19.91 14.83
N MET A 141 -2.28 -19.29 14.02
CA MET A 141 -2.39 -17.88 13.69
C MET A 141 -3.68 -17.63 12.89
N PRO A 142 -4.48 -16.60 13.23
CA PRO A 142 -5.70 -16.32 12.49
C PRO A 142 -5.40 -16.06 11.01
N GLN A 143 -6.24 -16.57 10.11
CA GLN A 143 -6.08 -16.36 8.66
C GLN A 143 -6.06 -14.87 8.27
N TRP A 144 -6.77 -14.02 9.01
CA TRP A 144 -6.75 -12.57 8.79
C TRP A 144 -5.39 -11.95 9.10
N VAL A 145 -4.66 -12.45 10.10
CA VAL A 145 -3.31 -11.96 10.43
C VAL A 145 -2.35 -12.32 9.30
N LEU A 146 -2.39 -13.57 8.83
CA LEU A 146 -1.54 -14.03 7.73
C LEU A 146 -1.78 -13.20 6.46
N ARG A 147 -3.04 -12.89 6.17
CA ARG A 147 -3.41 -12.06 5.02
C ARG A 147 -2.89 -10.63 5.16
N LEU A 148 -3.05 -9.99 6.32
CA LEU A 148 -2.49 -8.65 6.55
C LEU A 148 -0.96 -8.66 6.46
N GLN A 149 -0.30 -9.66 7.05
CA GLN A 149 1.16 -9.81 6.98
C GLN A 149 1.66 -9.99 5.54
N LYS A 150 0.88 -10.63 4.66
CA LYS A 150 1.22 -10.77 3.23
C LYS A 150 0.88 -9.51 2.42
N ASN A 151 -0.34 -9.02 2.55
CA ASN A 151 -0.88 -7.95 1.70
C ASN A 151 -0.34 -6.57 2.06
N VAL A 152 -0.12 -6.26 3.34
CA VAL A 152 0.32 -4.92 3.76
C VAL A 152 1.72 -4.58 3.25
N PRO A 153 2.77 -5.40 3.46
CA PRO A 153 4.10 -5.08 2.98
C PRO A 153 4.17 -5.01 1.45
N TRP A 154 3.42 -5.89 0.78
CA TRP A 154 3.35 -5.90 -0.67
C TRP A 154 2.69 -4.63 -1.20
N LEU A 155 1.49 -4.26 -0.74
CA LEU A 155 0.78 -3.05 -1.17
C LEU A 155 1.25 -1.76 -0.48
N LEU A 156 2.34 -1.82 0.29
CA LEU A 156 2.78 -0.69 1.12
C LEU A 156 3.05 0.56 0.28
N ALA A 157 3.70 0.40 -0.88
CA ALA A 157 4.02 1.50 -1.76
C ALA A 157 2.76 2.22 -2.27
N HIS A 158 1.72 1.47 -2.67
CA HIS A 158 0.43 2.04 -3.06
C HIS A 158 -0.24 2.78 -1.90
N TYR A 159 -0.25 2.17 -0.70
CA TYR A 159 -0.85 2.82 0.47
C TYR A 159 -0.13 4.12 0.81
N VAL A 160 1.19 4.13 0.86
CA VAL A 160 1.98 5.34 1.13
C VAL A 160 1.72 6.41 0.07
N THR A 161 1.64 6.04 -1.21
CA THR A 161 1.32 6.99 -2.29
C THR A 161 -0.12 7.53 -2.18
N ILE A 162 -1.12 6.71 -1.85
CA ILE A 162 -2.49 7.17 -1.58
C ILE A 162 -2.49 8.16 -0.41
N LEU A 163 -1.81 7.81 0.69
CA LEU A 163 -1.69 8.69 1.87
C LEU A 163 -1.04 10.03 1.51
N PHE A 164 -0.02 10.00 0.66
CA PHE A 164 0.60 11.22 0.13
C PHE A 164 -0.40 12.08 -0.63
N PHE A 165 -1.16 11.52 -1.58
CA PHE A 165 -2.16 12.29 -2.32
C PHE A 165 -3.26 12.86 -1.43
N LEU A 166 -3.74 12.10 -0.45
CA LEU A 166 -4.72 12.60 0.52
C LEU A 166 -4.14 13.74 1.38
N THR A 167 -2.88 13.62 1.79
CA THR A 167 -2.17 14.66 2.54
C THR A 167 -1.93 15.90 1.69
N LEU A 168 -1.59 15.71 0.41
CA LEU A 168 -1.43 16.78 -0.57
C LEU A 168 -2.75 17.52 -0.77
N LEU A 169 -3.86 16.79 -0.96
CA LEU A 169 -5.20 17.37 -1.09
C LEU A 169 -5.62 18.15 0.17
N HIS A 170 -5.27 17.66 1.35
CA HIS A 170 -5.45 18.41 2.58
C HIS A 170 -4.57 19.68 2.62
N ALA A 171 -3.32 19.60 2.16
CA ALA A 171 -2.44 20.76 2.07
C ALA A 171 -2.92 21.82 1.06
N LEU A 172 -3.68 21.43 0.02
CA LEU A 172 -4.30 22.37 -0.92
C LEU A 172 -5.24 23.35 -0.23
N SER A 173 -6.01 22.91 0.79
CA SER A 173 -6.98 23.79 1.45
C SER A 173 -6.33 24.94 2.22
N GLY A 174 -5.05 24.81 2.58
CA GLY A 174 -4.29 25.80 3.34
C GLY A 174 -3.07 26.37 2.61
N PHE A 175 -2.91 26.13 1.31
CA PHE A 175 -1.70 26.48 0.55
C PHE A 175 -0.40 26.03 1.27
N GLY A 176 -0.40 24.80 1.78
CA GLY A 176 0.70 24.28 2.59
C GLY A 176 2.01 24.16 1.80
N MET A 177 3.14 24.26 2.51
CA MET A 177 4.48 24.11 1.92
C MET A 177 4.67 22.81 1.11
N LEU A 178 4.00 21.72 1.52
CA LEU A 178 4.05 20.44 0.81
C LEU A 178 3.58 20.57 -0.65
N LEU A 179 2.54 21.38 -0.89
CA LEU A 179 2.02 21.63 -2.23
C LEU A 179 3.06 22.33 -3.10
N TRP A 180 3.67 23.39 -2.59
CA TRP A 180 4.67 24.16 -3.32
C TRP A 180 5.91 23.35 -3.66
N VAL A 181 6.40 22.54 -2.71
CA VAL A 181 7.55 21.66 -2.96
C VAL A 181 7.20 20.54 -3.95
N ALA A 182 6.00 19.96 -3.86
CA ALA A 182 5.54 18.96 -4.84
C ALA A 182 5.39 19.58 -6.25
N ALA A 183 4.85 20.80 -6.34
CA ALA A 183 4.75 21.54 -7.59
C ALA A 183 6.13 21.90 -8.16
N MET A 184 7.10 22.26 -7.30
CA MET A 184 8.49 22.49 -7.70
C MET A 184 9.13 21.20 -8.23
N GLN A 185 8.95 20.06 -7.55
CA GLN A 185 9.43 18.76 -8.04
C GLN A 185 8.83 18.43 -9.41
N ALA A 186 7.51 18.60 -9.59
CA ALA A 186 6.84 18.37 -10.86
C ALA A 186 7.34 19.34 -11.95
N GLY A 187 7.53 20.62 -11.63
CA GLY A 187 8.09 21.61 -12.54
C GLY A 187 9.52 21.26 -12.97
N LEU A 188 10.35 20.79 -12.04
CA LEU A 188 11.70 20.32 -12.35
C LEU A 188 11.71 19.04 -13.20
N LEU A 189 10.66 18.21 -13.15
CA LEU A 189 10.54 17.02 -14.01
C LEU A 189 10.16 17.42 -15.44
N VAL A 190 9.14 18.28 -15.55
CA VAL A 190 8.59 18.72 -16.85
C VAL A 190 9.50 19.74 -17.55
N ALA A 191 10.40 20.41 -16.83
CA ALA A 191 11.32 21.38 -17.41
C ALA A 191 12.13 20.78 -18.58
N PRO A 192 12.30 21.50 -19.70
CA PRO A 192 13.13 21.02 -20.80
C PRO A 192 14.57 20.75 -20.34
N PRO A 193 15.24 19.68 -20.83
CA PRO A 193 16.61 19.34 -20.44
C PRO A 193 17.61 20.47 -20.73
N LYS A 194 17.37 21.26 -21.77
CA LYS A 194 18.27 22.33 -22.24
C LYS A 194 17.81 23.73 -21.82
N LEU A 195 17.59 23.95 -20.52
CA LEU A 195 17.44 25.31 -20.02
C LEU A 195 18.84 25.93 -19.89
N PRO A 196 19.14 27.05 -20.61
CA PRO A 196 20.48 27.63 -20.65
C PRO A 196 21.00 28.09 -19.27
N GLN A 197 20.12 28.20 -18.28
CA GLN A 197 20.43 28.66 -16.94
C GLN A 197 20.72 27.52 -15.95
N LEU A 198 20.40 26.26 -16.28
CA LEU A 198 20.46 25.15 -15.34
C LEU A 198 21.23 23.97 -15.95
N GLN A 199 22.50 23.85 -15.60
CA GLN A 199 23.34 22.71 -15.97
C GLN A 199 22.78 21.41 -15.36
N SER A 200 22.93 20.28 -16.05
CA SER A 200 22.39 18.99 -15.63
C SER A 200 22.79 18.57 -14.21
N PRO A 201 24.06 18.72 -13.75
CA PRO A 201 24.43 18.38 -12.37
C PRO A 201 23.66 19.19 -11.33
N MET A 202 23.45 20.49 -11.57
CA MET A 202 22.65 21.34 -10.69
C MET A 202 21.18 20.92 -10.68
N ARG A 203 20.65 20.51 -11.84
CA ARG A 203 19.27 20.01 -11.95
C ARG A 203 19.06 18.72 -11.16
N VAL A 204 20.01 17.79 -11.22
CA VAL A 204 19.97 16.56 -10.43
C VAL A 204 19.95 16.89 -8.93
N LEU A 205 20.87 17.74 -8.47
CA LEU A 205 20.91 18.16 -7.06
C LEU A 205 19.62 18.87 -6.63
N ALA A 206 19.08 19.76 -7.48
CA ALA A 206 17.82 20.45 -7.23
C ALA A 206 16.64 19.46 -7.13
N MET A 207 16.59 18.47 -8.03
CA MET A 207 15.57 17.41 -8.01
C MET A 207 15.66 16.57 -6.74
N GLN A 208 16.87 16.14 -6.37
CA GLN A 208 17.13 15.36 -5.16
C GLN A 208 16.78 16.14 -3.88
N ALA A 209 17.14 17.42 -3.81
CA ALA A 209 16.78 18.29 -2.71
C ALA A 209 15.27 18.51 -2.63
N ALA A 210 14.61 18.77 -3.75
CA ALA A 210 13.15 18.89 -3.83
C ALA A 210 12.48 17.60 -3.33
N HIS A 211 12.95 16.45 -3.79
CA HIS A 211 12.41 15.15 -3.42
C HIS A 211 12.58 14.84 -1.93
N LEU A 212 13.76 15.14 -1.36
CA LEU A 212 13.99 15.00 0.08
C LEU A 212 13.03 15.91 0.88
N LEU A 213 12.84 17.15 0.43
CA LEU A 213 11.91 18.09 1.06
C LEU A 213 10.46 17.62 0.98
N VAL A 214 10.03 17.01 -0.14
CA VAL A 214 8.71 16.38 -0.26
C VAL A 214 8.53 15.32 0.83
N TRP A 215 9.51 14.43 0.98
CA TRP A 215 9.47 13.39 2.03
C TRP A 215 9.43 13.96 3.44
N LEU A 216 10.28 14.94 3.75
CA LEU A 216 10.33 15.57 5.07
C LEU A 216 9.00 16.27 5.42
N LEU A 217 8.44 17.03 4.48
CA LEU A 217 7.17 17.73 4.67
C LEU A 217 5.99 16.75 4.74
N PHE A 218 6.02 15.68 3.94
CA PHE A 218 5.03 14.61 4.01
C PHE A 218 5.04 13.94 5.38
N ILE A 219 6.20 13.49 5.88
CA ILE A 219 6.34 12.87 7.20
C ILE A 219 5.92 13.84 8.31
N ARG A 220 6.33 15.11 8.23
CA ARG A 220 5.89 16.15 9.17
C ARG A 220 4.38 16.31 9.16
N SER A 221 3.75 16.35 7.99
CA SER A 221 2.30 16.48 7.86
C SER A 221 1.58 15.26 8.42
N LEU A 222 2.06 14.05 8.14
CA LEU A 222 1.58 12.83 8.78
C LEU A 222 1.68 12.92 10.30
N TRP A 223 2.79 13.42 10.85
CA TRP A 223 2.97 13.58 12.29
C TRP A 223 1.99 14.59 12.89
N GLN A 224 1.73 15.70 12.21
CA GLN A 224 0.84 16.77 12.67
C GLN A 224 -0.65 16.45 12.52
N MET A 225 -1.02 15.45 11.70
CA MET A 225 -2.42 15.05 11.56
C MET A 225 -3.03 14.58 12.88
N HIS A 226 -4.31 14.94 13.08
CA HIS A 226 -5.09 14.48 14.23
C HIS A 226 -5.11 12.95 14.31
N LEU A 227 -5.09 12.43 15.53
CA LEU A 227 -5.07 10.99 15.79
C LEU A 227 -6.25 10.27 15.10
N LEU A 228 -7.44 10.88 15.09
CA LEU A 228 -8.62 10.31 14.42
C LEU A 228 -8.40 10.09 12.92
N VAL A 229 -7.75 11.05 12.25
CA VAL A 229 -7.44 10.93 10.82
C VAL A 229 -6.42 9.82 10.60
N LYS A 230 -5.38 9.74 11.44
CA LYS A 230 -4.40 8.64 11.37
C LYS A 230 -5.06 7.27 11.53
N LEU A 231 -5.95 7.13 12.52
CA LEU A 231 -6.69 5.89 12.76
C LEU A 231 -7.58 5.53 11.57
N LEU A 232 -8.25 6.52 10.96
CA LEU A 232 -9.05 6.32 9.76
C LEU A 232 -8.20 5.87 8.56
N LEU A 233 -7.04 6.48 8.35
CA LEU A 233 -6.14 6.13 7.25
C LEU A 233 -5.58 4.71 7.41
N VAL A 234 -5.15 4.36 8.63
CA VAL A 234 -4.70 3.00 8.96
C VAL A 234 -5.85 1.99 8.84
N SER A 235 -7.07 2.35 9.24
CA SER A 235 -8.22 1.45 9.13
C SER A 235 -8.65 1.23 7.69
N ILE A 236 -8.56 2.24 6.80
CA ILE A 236 -8.82 2.08 5.37
C ILE A 236 -7.80 1.11 4.75
N ALA A 237 -6.49 1.35 4.97
CA ALA A 237 -5.44 0.48 4.44
C ALA A 237 -5.55 -0.94 5.01
N GLY A 238 -5.81 -1.07 6.32
CA GLY A 238 -6.01 -2.35 6.98
C GLY A 238 -7.25 -3.10 6.49
N THR A 239 -8.37 -2.40 6.29
CA THR A 239 -9.60 -2.98 5.76
C THR A 239 -9.39 -3.43 4.32
N HIS A 240 -8.78 -2.60 3.47
CA HIS A 240 -8.44 -2.97 2.10
C HIS A 240 -7.55 -4.22 2.05
N ALA A 241 -6.44 -4.21 2.80
CA ALA A 241 -5.54 -5.37 2.89
C ALA A 241 -6.23 -6.63 3.42
N TYR A 242 -7.27 -6.49 4.26
CA TYR A 242 -8.07 -7.59 4.78
C TYR A 242 -9.04 -8.16 3.73
N VAL A 243 -9.76 -7.31 3.00
CA VAL A 243 -10.82 -7.72 2.07
C VAL A 243 -10.31 -8.11 0.68
N VAL A 244 -9.11 -7.66 0.29
CA VAL A 244 -8.49 -8.06 -0.97
C VAL A 244 -8.11 -9.54 -0.91
N ALA A 245 -8.49 -10.27 -1.96
CA ALA A 245 -8.15 -11.67 -2.15
C ALA A 245 -6.63 -11.82 -2.02
N GLY A 246 -6.20 -12.76 -1.17
CA GLY A 246 -4.79 -13.03 -1.01
C GLY A 246 -4.20 -13.37 -2.37
N LEU A 247 -3.13 -12.66 -2.76
CA LEU A 247 -2.45 -12.92 -4.01
C LEU A 247 -2.16 -14.41 -4.12
N ARG A 248 -2.76 -15.02 -5.15
CA ARG A 248 -2.38 -16.37 -5.53
C ARG A 248 -0.94 -16.27 -5.96
N GLU A 249 -0.09 -17.10 -5.36
CA GLU A 249 1.25 -17.34 -5.88
C GLU A 249 1.04 -17.95 -7.27
N SER A 250 1.06 -17.09 -8.30
CA SER A 250 1.06 -17.48 -9.70
C SER A 250 2.45 -17.96 -10.09
#